data_AF-A0A759M438-F1
#
_entry.id   AF-A0A759M438-F1
#
_cell.length_a   1.000
_cell.length_b   1.000
_cell.length_c   1.000
_cell.angle_alpha   90.00
_cell.angle_beta   90.00
_cell.angle_gamma   90.00
#
_symmetry.space_group_name_H-M   'P 1'
#
loop_
_entity.id
_entity.type
_entity.pdbx_description
1 polymer ?
#
loop_
_entity_poly.entity_id
_entity_poly.type
_entity_poly.pdbx_seq_one_letter_code
_entity_poly.pdbx_strand_id
1 'polypeptide(L)'
;MKTDTAGLTMNQLAERNAGHVATISALEARCAALAAENAALKSAKEIIHHLNANREEANFCGIDDCHIDDAVEAMLTPATDDFLAEVRAQSADELAELYFTLAAHEANRYIADSWRESARFAKDHAAQLRQKAAQ
;
A
#
# COMPACT_ATOMS: atom_id res chain seq x y z
N MET A 1 -20.18 -32.56 22.46
CA MET A 1 -20.33 -31.33 21.66
C MET A 1 -18.91 -30.83 21.38
N LYS A 2 -18.52 -30.72 20.11
CA LYS A 2 -17.13 -30.54 19.67
C LYS A 2 -16.51 -29.27 20.27
N THR A 3 -15.29 -29.41 20.78
CA THR A 3 -14.42 -28.32 21.20
C THR A 3 -13.85 -27.65 19.96
N ASP A 4 -14.49 -26.60 19.49
CA ASP A 4 -13.97 -25.80 18.39
C ASP A 4 -13.06 -24.69 18.97
N THR A 5 -11.81 -25.09 19.18
CA THR A 5 -10.52 -24.35 19.03
C THR A 5 -10.25 -22.95 19.60
N ALA A 6 -11.13 -22.28 20.32
CA ALA A 6 -10.70 -21.16 21.18
C ALA A 6 -11.74 -20.95 22.25
N GLY A 7 -11.34 -20.84 23.52
CA GLY A 7 -12.25 -20.48 24.63
C GLY A 7 -12.75 -19.04 24.56
N LEU A 8 -13.13 -18.56 23.37
CA LEU A 8 -13.70 -17.24 23.12
C LEU A 8 -15.22 -17.32 23.23
N THR A 9 -15.79 -16.32 23.91
CA THR A 9 -17.24 -16.12 23.95
C THR A 9 -17.77 -15.74 22.57
N MET A 10 -19.06 -15.96 22.34
CA MET A 10 -19.73 -15.58 21.07
C MET A 10 -19.52 -14.10 20.72
N ASN A 11 -19.49 -13.22 21.73
CA ASN A 11 -19.24 -11.79 21.53
C ASN A 11 -17.81 -11.51 21.05
N GLN A 12 -16.81 -12.21 21.59
CA GLN A 12 -15.42 -12.06 21.15
C GLN A 12 -15.20 -12.61 19.73
N LEU A 13 -15.93 -13.67 19.35
CA LEU A 13 -15.93 -14.16 17.97
C LEU A 13 -16.58 -13.16 17.02
N ALA A 14 -17.69 -12.55 17.42
CA ALA A 14 -18.35 -11.51 16.62
C ALA A 14 -17.44 -10.29 16.42
N GLU A 15 -16.75 -9.84 17.46
CA GLU A 15 -15.80 -8.73 17.39
C GLU A 15 -14.61 -9.04 16.48
N ARG A 16 -14.01 -10.23 16.62
CA ARG A 16 -12.93 -10.67 15.74
C ARG A 16 -13.38 -10.78 14.27
N ASN A 17 -14.57 -11.33 14.03
CA ASN A 17 -15.12 -11.42 12.68
C ASN A 17 -15.37 -10.03 12.09
N ALA A 18 -15.85 -9.07 12.88
CA ALA A 18 -15.99 -7.69 12.43
C ALA A 18 -14.64 -7.07 12.03
N GLY A 19 -13.57 -7.34 12.81
CA GLY A 19 -12.21 -6.90 12.46
C GLY A 19 -11.69 -7.52 11.16
N HIS A 20 -11.94 -8.82 10.94
CA HIS A 20 -11.56 -9.50 9.70
C HIS A 20 -12.31 -8.96 8.49
N VAL A 21 -13.62 -8.74 8.62
CA VAL A 21 -14.45 -8.16 7.55
C VAL A 21 -13.92 -6.77 7.18
N ALA A 22 -13.63 -5.91 8.17
CA ALA A 22 -13.08 -4.59 7.92
C ALA A 22 -11.73 -4.65 7.18
N THR A 23 -10.86 -5.58 7.57
CA THR A 23 -9.55 -5.79 6.92
C THR A 23 -9.71 -6.26 5.49
N ILE A 24 -10.60 -7.24 5.24
CA ILE A 24 -10.87 -7.76 3.90
C ILE A 24 -11.41 -6.64 3.00
N SER A 25 -12.40 -5.87 3.46
CA SER A 25 -12.95 -4.76 2.67
C SER A 25 -11.90 -3.70 2.33
N ALA A 26 -10.99 -3.37 3.24
CA ALA A 26 -9.90 -2.45 2.96
C ALA A 26 -8.91 -3.00 1.91
N LEU A 27 -8.59 -4.30 1.98
CA LEU A 27 -7.73 -4.95 0.98
C LEU A 27 -8.40 -5.04 -0.39
N GLU A 28 -9.69 -5.38 -0.43
CA GLU A 28 -10.47 -5.41 -1.68
C GLU A 28 -10.52 -4.03 -2.36
N ALA A 29 -10.70 -2.95 -1.58
CA ALA A 29 -10.67 -1.59 -2.10
C ALA A 29 -9.30 -1.23 -2.71
N ARG A 30 -8.19 -1.59 -2.04
CA ARG A 30 -6.84 -1.38 -2.58
C ARG A 30 -6.60 -2.19 -3.85
N CYS A 31 -7.03 -3.45 -3.89
CA CYS A 31 -6.93 -4.29 -5.08
C CYS A 31 -7.72 -3.70 -6.26
N ALA A 32 -8.93 -3.19 -6.01
CA ALA A 32 -9.73 -2.54 -7.03
C ALA A 32 -9.06 -1.28 -7.59
N ALA A 33 -8.48 -0.44 -6.73
CA ALA A 33 -7.74 0.75 -7.15
C ALA A 33 -6.51 0.40 -8.01
N LEU A 34 -5.69 -0.54 -7.56
CA LEU A 34 -4.53 -1.02 -8.34
C LEU A 34 -4.94 -1.66 -9.67
N ALA A 35 -6.06 -2.39 -9.71
CA ALA A 35 -6.58 -2.97 -10.93
C ALA A 35 -7.06 -1.89 -11.93
N ALA A 36 -7.69 -0.82 -11.42
CA ALA A 36 -8.12 0.31 -12.23
C ALA A 36 -6.92 1.05 -12.85
N GLU A 37 -5.87 1.33 -12.06
CA GLU A 37 -4.62 1.92 -12.59
C GLU A 37 -3.98 1.03 -13.66
N ASN A 38 -3.91 -0.28 -13.41
CA ASN A 38 -3.36 -1.21 -14.40
C ASN A 38 -4.17 -1.24 -15.71
N ALA A 39 -5.48 -1.08 -15.63
CA ALA A 39 -6.32 -0.97 -16.82
C ALA A 39 -6.07 0.34 -17.57
N ALA A 40 -5.95 1.46 -16.84
CA ALA A 40 -5.66 2.78 -17.39
C ALA A 40 -4.28 2.81 -18.09
N LEU A 41 -3.24 2.27 -17.45
CA LEU A 41 -1.89 2.15 -18.03
C LEU A 41 -1.88 1.30 -19.31
N LYS A 42 -2.66 0.22 -19.35
CA LYS A 42 -2.82 -0.58 -20.57
C LYS A 42 -3.50 0.23 -21.68
N SER A 43 -4.52 1.02 -21.35
CA SER A 43 -5.17 1.92 -22.30
C SER A 43 -4.21 2.97 -22.83
N ALA A 44 -3.44 3.62 -21.95
CA ALA A 44 -2.41 4.60 -22.31
C ALA A 44 -1.36 4.01 -23.26
N LYS A 45 -0.92 2.77 -23.00
CA LYS A 45 -0.01 2.05 -23.89
C LYS A 45 -0.60 1.89 -25.30
N GLU A 46 -1.86 1.50 -25.43
CA GLU A 46 -2.51 1.35 -26.73
C GLU A 46 -2.65 2.70 -27.45
N ILE A 47 -3.03 3.76 -26.74
CA ILE A 47 -3.07 5.13 -27.29
C ILE A 47 -1.70 5.51 -27.86
N ILE A 48 -0.64 5.37 -27.07
CA ILE A 48 0.74 5.69 -27.50
C ILE A 48 1.15 4.86 -28.73
N HIS A 49 0.76 3.59 -28.78
CA HIS A 49 1.04 2.74 -29.94
C HIS A 49 0.31 3.22 -31.20
N HIS A 50 -0.96 3.59 -31.08
CA HIS A 50 -1.75 4.16 -32.19
C HIS A 50 -1.17 5.46 -32.72
N LEU A 51 -0.78 6.39 -31.83
CA LEU A 51 -0.18 7.67 -32.22
C LEU A 51 1.17 7.48 -32.93
N ASN A 52 2.00 6.55 -32.45
CA ASN A 52 3.28 6.24 -33.10
C ASN A 52 3.11 5.61 -34.50
N ALA A 53 2.11 4.76 -34.69
CA ALA A 53 1.86 4.12 -35.98
C ALA A 53 1.30 5.09 -37.04
N ASN A 54 0.52 6.09 -36.62
CA ASN A 54 -0.21 7.00 -37.49
C ASN A 54 0.32 8.44 -37.41
N ARG A 55 1.62 8.61 -37.17
CA ARG A 55 2.25 9.90 -36.84
C ARG A 55 1.98 11.02 -37.86
N GLU A 56 1.85 10.70 -39.15
CA GLU A 56 1.52 11.68 -40.20
C GLU A 56 0.02 12.07 -40.21
N GLU A 57 -0.88 11.13 -39.91
CA GLU A 57 -2.33 11.38 -39.82
C GLU A 57 -2.73 12.10 -38.52
N ALA A 58 -2.09 11.76 -37.40
CA ALA A 58 -2.31 12.41 -36.11
C ALA A 58 -1.98 13.92 -36.19
N ASN A 59 -0.87 14.26 -36.86
CA ASN A 59 -0.41 15.63 -37.07
C ASN A 59 -1.29 16.44 -38.06
N PHE A 60 -1.99 15.76 -38.99
CA PHE A 60 -2.86 16.41 -39.98
C PHE A 60 -4.29 16.68 -39.44
N CYS A 61 -4.79 15.82 -38.55
CA CYS A 61 -6.19 15.85 -38.11
C CYS A 61 -6.43 16.53 -36.74
N GLY A 62 -5.38 16.95 -36.01
CA GLY A 62 -5.52 17.52 -34.67
C GLY A 62 -6.05 16.52 -33.62
N ILE A 63 -5.96 15.22 -33.91
CA ILE A 63 -6.43 14.10 -33.07
C ILE A 63 -5.44 13.84 -31.91
N ASP A 64 -4.23 14.39 -31.98
CA ASP A 64 -3.12 14.17 -31.05
C ASP A 64 -3.40 14.71 -29.63
N ASP A 65 -3.95 15.92 -29.47
CA ASP A 65 -3.98 16.58 -28.15
C ASP A 65 -4.91 15.90 -27.13
N CYS A 66 -6.11 15.46 -27.52
CA CYS A 66 -7.09 14.93 -26.56
C CYS A 66 -6.76 13.53 -26.03
N HIS A 67 -6.07 12.69 -26.79
CA HIS A 67 -5.71 11.34 -26.35
C HIS A 67 -4.37 11.31 -25.59
N ILE A 68 -3.50 12.29 -25.82
CA ILE A 68 -2.25 12.44 -25.07
C ILE A 68 -2.54 12.81 -23.61
N ASP A 69 -3.46 13.75 -23.36
CA ASP A 69 -3.83 14.14 -22.00
C ASP A 69 -4.39 12.95 -21.19
N ASP A 70 -5.28 12.15 -21.80
CA ASP A 70 -5.82 10.92 -21.18
C ASP A 70 -4.72 9.90 -20.86
N ALA A 71 -3.74 9.75 -21.76
CA ALA A 71 -2.61 8.85 -21.55
C ALA A 71 -1.66 9.37 -20.46
N VAL A 72 -1.45 10.69 -20.37
CA VAL A 72 -0.66 11.35 -19.32
C VAL A 72 -1.32 11.17 -17.96
N GLU A 73 -2.62 11.40 -17.86
CA GLU A 73 -3.38 11.19 -16.62
C GLU A 73 -3.34 9.72 -16.17
N ALA A 74 -3.52 8.78 -17.09
CA ALA A 74 -3.43 7.35 -16.81
C ALA A 74 -2.03 6.87 -16.37
N MET A 75 -0.98 7.67 -16.61
CA MET A 75 0.38 7.39 -16.14
C MET A 75 0.66 7.92 -14.73
N LEU A 76 -0.27 8.68 -14.13
CA LEU A 76 -0.25 8.97 -12.70
C LEU A 76 -0.73 7.73 -11.95
N THR A 77 0.09 7.19 -11.04
CA THR A 77 -0.18 5.91 -10.35
C THR A 77 -0.23 6.05 -8.81
N PRO A 78 -1.12 6.92 -8.27
CA PRO A 78 -1.17 7.18 -6.83
C PRO A 78 -1.47 5.94 -5.96
N ALA A 79 -2.35 5.04 -6.38
CA ALA A 79 -2.63 3.81 -5.65
C ALA A 79 -1.42 2.87 -5.62
N THR A 80 -0.62 2.85 -6.69
CA THR A 80 0.67 2.15 -6.70
C THR A 80 1.66 2.80 -5.73
N ASP A 81 1.74 4.13 -5.69
CA ASP A 81 2.60 4.85 -4.76
C ASP A 81 2.20 4.60 -3.28
N ASP A 82 0.91 4.67 -2.98
CA ASP A 82 0.33 4.30 -1.68
C ASP A 82 0.67 2.86 -1.30
N PHE A 83 0.55 1.94 -2.26
CA PHE A 83 0.90 0.55 -2.04
C PHE A 83 2.38 0.38 -1.69
N LEU A 84 3.28 1.02 -2.44
CA LEU A 84 4.72 0.96 -2.18
C LEU A 84 5.10 1.64 -0.85
N ALA A 85 4.44 2.73 -0.49
CA ALA A 85 4.63 3.38 0.79
C ALA A 85 4.24 2.47 1.96
N GLU A 86 3.11 1.77 1.84
CA GLU A 86 2.69 0.78 2.85
C GLU A 86 3.67 -0.39 2.95
N VAL A 87 4.16 -0.93 1.83
CA VAL A 87 5.18 -2.00 1.84
C VAL A 87 6.46 -1.55 2.54
N ARG A 88 6.91 -0.32 2.27
CA ARG A 88 8.07 0.26 2.97
C ARG A 88 7.78 0.50 4.46
N ALA A 89 6.56 0.89 4.81
CA ALA A 89 6.17 1.08 6.20
C ALA A 89 6.14 -0.25 6.97
N GLN A 90 5.69 -1.33 6.33
CA GLN A 90 5.68 -2.68 6.92
C GLN A 90 7.08 -3.17 7.26
N SER A 91 8.08 -2.95 6.40
CA SER A 91 9.46 -3.35 6.73
C SER A 91 10.05 -2.54 7.89
N ALA A 92 9.69 -1.26 8.01
CA ALA A 92 10.04 -0.44 9.16
C ALA A 92 9.33 -0.91 10.45
N ASP A 93 8.06 -1.34 10.34
CA ASP A 93 7.31 -1.96 11.43
C ASP A 93 7.98 -3.26 11.90
N GLU A 94 8.39 -4.15 10.97
CA GLU A 94 9.09 -5.39 11.29
C GLU A 94 10.43 -5.14 12.01
N LEU A 95 11.18 -4.13 11.57
CA LEU A 95 12.42 -3.71 12.22
C LEU A 95 12.16 -3.19 13.65
N ALA A 96 11.08 -2.45 13.85
CA ALA A 96 10.69 -1.98 15.18
C ALA A 96 10.37 -3.15 16.12
N GLU A 97 9.62 -4.16 15.64
CA GLU A 97 9.30 -5.35 16.43
C GLU A 97 10.56 -6.15 16.80
N LEU A 98 11.54 -6.23 15.89
CA LEU A 98 12.84 -6.82 16.20
C LEU A 98 13.53 -6.08 17.35
N TYR A 99 13.58 -4.74 17.30
CA TYR A 99 14.19 -3.95 18.36
C TYR A 99 13.45 -4.06 19.69
N PHE A 100 12.12 -4.11 19.70
CA PHE A 100 11.36 -4.38 20.92
C PHE A 100 11.67 -5.76 21.50
N THR A 101 11.79 -6.78 20.64
CA THR A 101 12.18 -8.13 21.05
C THR A 101 13.57 -8.14 21.67
N LEU A 102 14.55 -7.49 21.04
CA LEU A 102 15.90 -7.36 21.58
C LEU A 102 15.91 -6.63 22.92
N ALA A 103 15.15 -5.53 23.05
CA ALA A 103 15.02 -4.79 24.31
C ALA A 103 14.39 -5.62 25.44
N ALA A 104 13.48 -6.54 25.13
CA ALA A 104 12.83 -7.40 26.11
C ALA A 104 13.77 -8.47 26.67
N HIS A 105 14.75 -8.91 25.87
CA HIS A 105 15.73 -9.92 26.25
C HIS A 105 17.05 -9.33 26.79
N GLU A 106 17.20 -8.01 26.77
CA GLU A 106 18.42 -7.34 27.19
C GLU A 106 18.45 -7.07 28.70
N ALA A 107 19.46 -7.61 29.38
CA ALA A 107 19.64 -7.43 30.83
C ALA A 107 20.24 -6.06 31.18
N ASN A 108 21.04 -5.47 30.29
CA ASN A 108 21.60 -4.15 30.50
C ASN A 108 20.56 -3.09 30.18
N ARG A 109 20.06 -2.41 31.23
CA ARG A 109 19.05 -1.36 31.10
C ARG A 109 19.39 -0.28 30.07
N TYR A 110 20.64 0.17 30.01
CA TYR A 110 21.05 1.21 29.07
C TYR A 110 20.93 0.73 27.61
N ILE A 111 21.34 -0.51 27.34
CA ILE A 111 21.23 -1.13 26.01
C ILE A 111 19.76 -1.39 25.66
N ALA A 112 18.97 -1.89 26.62
CA ALA A 112 17.53 -2.12 26.44
C ALA A 112 16.79 -0.81 26.11
N ASP A 113 17.11 0.29 26.78
CA ASP A 113 16.52 1.60 26.52
C ASP A 113 16.89 2.13 25.12
N SER A 114 18.14 1.94 24.68
CA SER A 114 18.60 2.26 23.32
C SER A 114 17.83 1.47 22.24
N TRP A 115 17.60 0.17 22.46
CA TRP A 115 16.78 -0.64 21.54
C TRP A 115 15.33 -0.16 21.48
N ARG A 116 14.72 0.19 22.62
CA ARG A 116 13.35 0.75 22.64
C ARG A 116 13.27 2.08 21.89
N GLU A 117 14.30 2.91 21.97
CA GLU A 117 14.35 4.17 21.22
C GLU A 117 14.47 3.92 19.72
N SER A 118 15.33 2.99 19.31
CA SER A 118 15.45 2.57 17.90
C SER A 118 14.13 2.00 17.36
N ALA A 119 13.40 1.24 18.18
CA ALA A 119 12.08 0.72 17.84
C ALA A 119 11.05 1.85 17.62
N ARG A 120 11.01 2.84 18.51
CA ARG A 120 10.14 4.01 18.38
C ARG A 120 10.45 4.81 17.11
N PHE A 121 11.74 5.03 16.83
CA PHE A 121 12.15 5.71 15.60
C PHE A 121 11.67 4.97 14.34
N ALA A 122 11.81 3.64 14.31
CA ALA A 122 11.33 2.83 13.20
C ALA A 122 9.79 2.89 13.05
N LYS A 123 9.03 2.89 14.16
CA LYS A 123 7.57 3.12 14.13
C LYS A 123 7.20 4.51 13.60
N ASP A 124 7.90 5.55 14.04
CA ASP A 124 7.67 6.91 13.57
C ASP A 124 7.99 7.02 12.08
N HIS A 125 9.04 6.36 11.61
CA HIS A 125 9.38 6.30 10.19
C HIS A 125 8.30 5.59 9.36
N ALA A 126 7.77 4.45 9.85
CA ALA A 126 6.65 3.76 9.22
C ALA A 126 5.41 4.66 9.10
N ALA A 127 5.10 5.42 10.15
CA ALA A 127 3.99 6.38 10.14
C ALA A 127 4.22 7.52 9.13
N GLN A 128 5.44 8.05 9.03
CA GLN A 128 5.78 9.08 8.04
C GLN A 128 5.67 8.59 6.60
N LEU A 129 6.07 7.34 6.33
CA LEU A 129 5.93 6.73 5.00
C LEU A 129 4.45 6.68 4.58
N ARG A 130 3.55 6.31 5.49
CA ARG A 130 2.10 6.30 5.25
C ARG A 130 1.51 7.70 5.05
N GLN A 131 1.99 8.71 5.77
CA GLN A 131 1.50 10.10 5.64
C GLN A 131 1.92 10.77 4.34
N LYS A 132 3.16 10.53 3.88
CA LYS A 132 3.69 11.16 2.66
C LYS A 132 3.10 10.61 1.37
N ALA A 133 2.48 9.43 1.41
CA ALA A 133 1.79 8.85 0.26
C ALA A 133 0.41 9.50 0.03
N ALA A 134 -0.22 10.02 1.09
CA ALA A 134 -1.52 10.69 1.05
C ALA A 134 -1.48 12.16 0.59
N GLN A 135 -0.33 12.67 0.12
CA GLN A 135 -0.10 14.06 -0.34
C GLN A 135 0.27 14.09 -1.81
#